data_AF-A0A8B9HTW7-F1
#
_entry.id   AF-A0A8B9HTW7-F1
#
_cell.length_a   1.000
_cell.length_b   1.000
_cell.length_c   1.000
_cell.angle_alpha   90.00
_cell.angle_beta   90.00
_cell.angle_gamma   90.00
#
_symmetry.space_group_name_H-M   'P 1'
#
loop_
_entity.id
_entity.type
_entity.pdbx_description
1 polymer ?
#
loop_
_entity_poly.entity_id
_entity_poly.type
_entity_poly.pdbx_seq_one_letter_code
_entity_poly.pdbx_strand_id
1 'polypeptide(L)'
;HDKEYVNVLSLQLTSRLHMWLEAAKKFEISTRKKQVRLNLDILKPIHDVYSQTDGLYYLTTESGVVYQTYCDMTTAGGGWTLVASVHENNMYGKCTVGDRWSSQQGSDINNPEGDGTWANRATFGTPEAATSDDYKNPGYYDIKAQDVSVWHVPNNAETQQWRYNSILRYHTENHFLDNNGGNLYSLFKKYPVKYGLGVCRTNNGPSPPVVYDLGNKVTNKFLYGPNPRGEFEPGFIAFRVFNNERAAMAICSGVRPTGCNTEHVSYHTHVKSSNLDTTT
;
A
#
# COMPACT_ATOMS: atom_id res chain seq x y z
N HIS A 1 -4.71 21.81 7.65
CA HIS A 1 -5.31 20.59 8.23
C HIS A 1 -4.67 19.43 7.53
N ASP A 2 -3.45 19.19 7.97
CA ASP A 2 -2.53 18.22 7.43
C ASP A 2 -2.90 16.87 8.06
N LYS A 3 -2.89 15.83 7.23
CA LYS A 3 -3.52 14.56 7.55
C LYS A 3 -2.56 13.66 8.32
N GLU A 4 -2.78 13.53 9.62
CA GLU A 4 -2.16 12.48 10.48
C GLU A 4 -2.82 11.12 10.25
N TYR A 5 -2.90 10.69 8.98
CA TYR A 5 -3.45 9.40 8.57
C TYR A 5 -2.49 8.66 7.65
N VAL A 6 -2.31 7.37 7.92
CA VAL A 6 -1.47 6.44 7.19
C VAL A 6 -2.26 5.77 6.07
N ASN A 7 -1.61 5.49 4.93
CA ASN A 7 -2.19 4.69 3.85
C ASN A 7 -1.69 3.25 3.96
N VAL A 8 -2.53 2.38 4.50
CA VAL A 8 -2.29 0.94 4.65
C VAL A 8 -2.70 0.26 3.34
N LEU A 9 -1.74 -0.35 2.63
CA LEU A 9 -1.88 -0.91 1.27
C LEU A 9 -1.84 -2.45 1.29
N SER A 10 -2.92 -3.09 0.85
CA SER A 10 -3.03 -4.54 0.73
C SER A 10 -3.29 -5.01 -0.70
N LEU A 11 -2.96 -6.27 -0.98
CA LEU A 11 -3.09 -6.94 -2.28
C LEU A 11 -4.07 -8.11 -2.21
N GLN A 12 -4.93 -8.28 -3.21
CA GLN A 12 -5.84 -9.43 -3.30
C GLN A 12 -5.16 -10.62 -3.97
N LEU A 13 -5.08 -11.75 -3.27
CA LEU A 13 -4.42 -12.97 -3.76
C LEU A 13 -5.21 -13.61 -4.91
N THR A 14 -4.56 -13.95 -6.03
CA THR A 14 -5.22 -14.42 -7.27
C THR A 14 -5.87 -15.81 -7.22
N SER A 15 -5.92 -16.48 -6.06
CA SER A 15 -6.88 -17.57 -5.85
C SER A 15 -7.18 -17.78 -4.37
N ARG A 16 -8.46 -18.09 -4.06
CA ARG A 16 -8.92 -18.45 -2.70
C ARG A 16 -8.33 -19.78 -2.17
N LEU A 17 -7.52 -20.52 -2.96
CA LEU A 17 -7.09 -21.89 -2.65
C LEU A 17 -5.58 -22.13 -2.55
N HIS A 18 -4.73 -21.52 -3.39
CA HIS A 18 -3.36 -22.03 -3.56
C HIS A 18 -2.35 -21.63 -2.47
N MET A 19 -2.45 -20.45 -1.85
CA MET A 19 -1.43 -20.02 -0.87
C MET A 19 -1.51 -20.75 0.48
N TRP A 20 -2.71 -21.11 0.93
CA TRP A 20 -2.90 -21.64 2.29
C TRP A 20 -2.65 -23.15 2.40
N LEU A 21 -2.83 -23.91 1.32
CA LEU A 21 -2.53 -25.34 1.28
C LEU A 21 -1.04 -25.64 1.45
N GLU A 22 -0.13 -24.77 0.99
CA GLU A 22 1.32 -24.91 1.17
C GLU A 22 1.75 -24.65 2.62
N ALA A 23 1.23 -23.58 3.25
CA ALA A 23 1.56 -23.22 4.62
C ALA A 23 1.09 -24.31 5.61
N ALA A 24 -0.15 -24.79 5.45
CA ALA A 24 -0.68 -25.89 6.24
C ALA A 24 0.16 -27.18 6.08
N LYS A 25 0.48 -27.58 4.84
CA LYS A 25 1.32 -28.76 4.58
C LYS A 25 2.74 -28.65 5.15
N LYS A 26 3.39 -27.48 5.06
CA LYS A 26 4.73 -27.27 5.64
C LYS A 26 4.72 -27.38 7.18
N PHE A 27 3.66 -26.91 7.84
CA PHE A 27 3.48 -27.07 9.29
C PHE A 27 3.23 -28.52 9.70
N GLU A 28 2.45 -29.27 8.90
CA GLU A 28 2.18 -30.69 9.10
C GLU A 28 3.41 -31.59 8.87
N ILE A 29 4.30 -31.22 7.94
CA ILE A 29 5.55 -31.95 7.68
C ILE A 29 6.59 -31.71 8.80
N SER A 30 6.65 -30.49 9.36
CA SER A 30 7.56 -30.15 10.46
C SER A 30 7.23 -30.91 11.76
N THR A 31 5.94 -31.04 12.09
CA THR A 31 5.48 -31.65 13.34
C THR A 31 5.62 -33.18 13.38
N ARG A 32 5.67 -33.87 12.23
CA ARG A 32 5.83 -35.34 12.15
C ARG A 32 7.19 -35.90 12.63
N LYS A 33 8.14 -35.06 13.07
CA LYS A 33 9.45 -35.48 13.62
C LYS A 33 9.67 -35.24 15.11
N LYS A 34 8.69 -34.72 15.86
CA LYS A 34 8.78 -34.57 17.32
C LYS A 34 7.58 -35.18 18.02
N GLN A 35 7.71 -36.45 18.41
CA GLN A 35 6.75 -37.13 19.27
C GLN A 35 6.88 -36.63 20.72
N VAL A 36 6.21 -35.52 21.03
CA VAL A 36 6.00 -35.02 22.39
C VAL A 36 4.50 -34.82 22.58
N ARG A 37 3.95 -35.40 23.65
CA ARG A 37 2.55 -35.23 24.02
C ARG A 37 2.29 -33.79 24.42
N LEU A 38 1.57 -33.05 23.59
CA LEU A 38 0.78 -31.88 24.00
C LEU A 38 -0.70 -32.29 23.94
N ASN A 39 -1.47 -31.88 24.95
CA ASN A 39 -2.81 -32.40 25.17
C ASN A 39 -3.77 -32.07 24.02
N LEU A 40 -4.65 -33.03 23.73
CA LEU A 40 -5.83 -32.86 22.90
C LEU A 40 -6.68 -31.69 23.44
N ASP A 41 -6.98 -30.71 22.59
CA ASP A 41 -8.22 -29.91 22.71
C ASP A 41 -8.63 -29.16 21.42
N ILE A 42 -7.96 -29.38 20.27
CA ILE A 42 -8.36 -28.79 18.97
C ILE A 42 -8.28 -29.84 17.84
N LEU A 43 -9.22 -30.80 17.87
CA LEU A 43 -9.60 -31.59 16.70
C LEU A 43 -11.12 -31.57 16.55
N LYS A 44 -11.66 -30.47 16.03
CA LYS A 44 -13.01 -30.46 15.45
C LYS A 44 -12.96 -31.06 14.04
N PRO A 45 -14.03 -31.76 13.58
CA PRO A 45 -13.97 -32.51 12.33
C PRO A 45 -13.79 -31.63 11.09
N ILE A 46 -13.15 -32.21 10.07
CA ILE A 46 -12.96 -31.63 8.75
C ILE A 46 -14.31 -31.59 8.03
N HIS A 47 -15.06 -30.49 8.15
CA HIS A 47 -16.06 -30.10 7.15
C HIS A 47 -16.54 -28.64 7.18
N ASP A 48 -16.05 -27.80 8.09
CA ASP A 48 -16.31 -26.35 8.05
C ASP A 48 -15.35 -25.64 7.10
N VAL A 49 -15.91 -24.83 6.20
CA VAL A 49 -15.15 -23.77 5.52
C VAL A 49 -14.66 -22.83 6.61
N TYR A 50 -13.36 -22.84 6.89
CA TYR A 50 -12.77 -21.98 7.93
C TYR A 50 -13.21 -20.53 7.72
N SER A 51 -14.01 -20.03 8.67
CA SER A 51 -14.29 -18.60 8.81
C SER A 51 -12.99 -17.93 9.26
N GLN A 52 -12.12 -17.64 8.30
CA GLN A 52 -10.87 -16.94 8.55
C GLN A 52 -11.21 -15.53 9.00
N THR A 53 -10.72 -15.13 10.16
CA THR A 53 -10.92 -13.79 10.71
C THR A 53 -9.78 -12.86 10.30
N ASP A 54 -10.05 -11.56 10.26
CA ASP A 54 -9.02 -10.52 10.15
C ASP A 54 -7.96 -10.73 11.27
N GLY A 55 -6.66 -10.56 10.96
CA GLY A 55 -5.60 -10.79 11.96
C GLY A 55 -4.21 -10.96 11.36
N LEU A 56 -3.22 -11.30 12.21
CA LEU A 56 -1.83 -11.54 11.80
C LEU A 56 -1.61 -13.00 11.39
N TYR A 57 -1.05 -13.22 10.19
CA TYR A 57 -0.72 -14.53 9.64
C TYR A 57 0.76 -14.59 9.23
N TYR A 58 1.34 -15.79 9.29
CA TYR A 58 2.64 -16.07 8.69
C TYR A 58 2.46 -16.51 7.24
N LEU A 59 3.21 -15.86 6.34
CA LEU A 59 3.29 -16.17 4.92
C LEU A 59 4.73 -16.59 4.57
N THR A 60 4.92 -17.12 3.36
CA THR A 60 6.23 -17.53 2.86
C THR A 60 6.34 -17.18 1.39
N THR A 61 7.43 -16.54 0.98
CA THR A 61 7.67 -16.20 -0.43
C THR A 61 7.99 -17.43 -1.28
N GLU A 62 7.97 -17.29 -2.61
CA GLU A 62 8.45 -18.33 -3.53
C GLU A 62 9.89 -18.77 -3.19
N SER A 63 10.74 -17.81 -2.81
CA SER A 63 12.13 -18.04 -2.37
C SER A 63 12.28 -18.64 -0.95
N GLY A 64 11.19 -18.88 -0.22
CA GLY A 64 11.21 -19.48 1.12
C GLY A 64 11.38 -18.50 2.29
N VAL A 65 11.33 -17.17 2.06
CA VAL A 65 11.39 -16.16 3.13
C VAL A 65 10.07 -16.14 3.89
N VAL A 66 10.10 -16.51 5.17
CA VAL A 66 8.94 -16.46 6.07
C VAL A 66 8.80 -15.05 6.65
N TYR A 67 7.59 -14.49 6.63
CA TYR A 67 7.28 -13.19 7.22
C TYR A 67 5.87 -13.16 7.81
N GLN A 68 5.63 -12.30 8.79
CA GLN A 68 4.30 -12.07 9.36
C GLN A 68 3.68 -10.80 8.78
N THR A 69 2.38 -10.83 8.51
CA THR A 69 1.62 -9.64 8.10
C THR A 69 0.15 -9.72 8.50
N TYR A 70 -0.57 -8.61 8.42
CA TYR A 70 -2.01 -8.56 8.60
C TYR A 70 -2.75 -9.03 7.34
N CYS A 71 -3.77 -9.86 7.51
CA CYS A 71 -4.72 -10.24 6.48
C CYS A 71 -6.11 -9.72 6.83
N ASP A 72 -6.74 -9.04 5.89
CA ASP A 72 -8.17 -8.73 5.92
C ASP A 72 -8.92 -9.85 5.19
N MET A 73 -9.69 -10.59 5.98
CA MET A 73 -10.46 -11.77 5.56
C MET A 73 -11.95 -11.42 5.38
N THR A 74 -12.32 -10.15 5.56
CA THR A 74 -13.71 -9.70 5.57
C THR A 74 -14.09 -8.90 4.33
N THR A 75 -13.24 -7.97 3.87
CA THR A 75 -13.55 -7.08 2.72
C THR A 75 -13.68 -7.87 1.41
N ALA A 76 -14.75 -7.64 0.64
CA ALA A 76 -15.06 -8.39 -0.59
C ALA A 76 -15.00 -9.94 -0.44
N GLY A 77 -15.25 -10.44 0.78
CA GLY A 77 -15.13 -11.87 1.11
C GLY A 77 -13.70 -12.37 1.31
N GLY A 78 -12.75 -11.47 1.61
CA GLY A 78 -11.43 -11.76 2.15
C GLY A 78 -10.31 -12.05 1.16
N GLY A 79 -9.13 -12.33 1.70
CA GLY A 79 -7.93 -12.64 0.93
C GLY A 79 -7.05 -11.43 0.62
N TRP A 80 -7.20 -10.32 1.36
CA TRP A 80 -6.38 -9.12 1.24
C TRP A 80 -5.17 -9.22 2.17
N THR A 81 -3.97 -9.18 1.60
CA THR A 81 -2.72 -9.26 2.36
C THR A 81 -2.08 -7.88 2.47
N LEU A 82 -1.89 -7.36 3.68
CA LEU A 82 -1.10 -6.13 3.89
C LEU A 82 0.33 -6.34 3.38
N VAL A 83 0.81 -5.44 2.52
CA VAL A 83 2.17 -5.50 1.96
C VAL A 83 2.99 -4.24 2.20
N ALA A 84 2.34 -3.09 2.35
CA ALA A 84 3.00 -1.81 2.56
C ALA A 84 2.13 -0.84 3.37
N SER A 85 2.77 0.14 3.99
CA SER A 85 2.13 1.26 4.65
C SER A 85 2.96 2.53 4.44
N VAL A 86 2.30 3.61 4.02
CA VAL A 86 2.92 4.93 3.82
C VAL A 86 2.53 5.83 4.98
N HIS A 87 3.48 6.11 5.86
CA HIS A 87 3.29 6.89 7.09
C HIS A 87 4.08 8.20 7.00
N GLU A 88 3.44 9.31 7.36
CA GLU A 88 4.07 10.62 7.49
C GLU A 88 4.53 10.82 8.94
N ASN A 89 5.84 10.85 9.17
CA ASN A 89 6.42 11.00 10.51
C ASN A 89 6.68 12.46 10.91
N ASN A 90 6.86 13.37 9.95
CA ASN A 90 7.10 14.79 10.19
C ASN A 90 6.85 15.62 8.92
N MET A 91 5.62 16.12 8.75
CA MET A 91 5.23 16.98 7.61
C MET A 91 6.13 18.23 7.41
N TYR A 92 6.85 18.68 8.45
CA TYR A 92 7.81 19.80 8.36
C TYR A 92 9.21 19.37 7.92
N GLY A 93 9.57 18.09 8.08
CA GLY A 93 10.74 17.49 7.48
C GLY A 93 10.52 17.30 5.98
N LYS A 94 11.41 17.84 5.15
CA LYS A 94 11.29 17.72 3.69
C LYS A 94 12.37 16.77 3.18
N CYS A 95 11.98 15.52 2.93
CA CYS A 95 12.87 14.45 2.49
C CYS A 95 14.00 14.16 3.50
N THR A 96 13.59 13.89 4.74
CA THR A 96 14.43 13.66 5.93
C THR A 96 14.34 12.21 6.42
N VAL A 97 14.96 11.86 7.55
CA VAL A 97 14.86 10.49 8.10
C VAL A 97 13.38 10.15 8.39
N GLY A 98 12.92 9.03 7.82
CA GLY A 98 11.52 8.62 7.83
C GLY A 98 10.85 8.69 6.45
N ASP A 99 11.31 9.56 5.54
CA ASP A 99 10.78 9.73 4.18
C ASP A 99 11.13 8.58 3.20
N ARG A 100 11.00 7.30 3.63
CA ARG A 100 11.49 6.13 2.86
C ARG A 100 10.74 5.91 1.56
N TRP A 101 9.47 6.30 1.50
CA TRP A 101 8.70 6.31 0.26
C TRP A 101 9.01 7.49 -0.65
N SER A 102 9.83 8.45 -0.20
CA SER A 102 10.32 9.56 -1.00
C SER A 102 11.84 9.58 -1.16
N SER A 103 12.54 10.39 -0.40
CA SER A 103 13.99 10.39 -0.26
C SER A 103 14.33 10.78 1.17
N GLN A 104 15.29 10.09 1.79
CA GLN A 104 15.86 10.50 3.07
C GLN A 104 17.15 11.34 2.88
N GLN A 105 17.45 11.75 1.65
CA GLN A 105 18.65 12.50 1.24
C GLN A 105 18.33 13.94 0.81
N GLY A 106 17.18 14.47 1.21
CA GLY A 106 16.67 15.76 0.75
C GLY A 106 16.10 15.72 -0.67
N SER A 107 15.67 16.90 -1.16
CA SER A 107 15.24 17.11 -2.54
C SER A 107 16.47 17.39 -3.43
N ASP A 108 17.19 16.35 -3.85
CA ASP A 108 18.35 16.45 -4.73
C ASP A 108 18.03 16.04 -6.18
N ILE A 109 18.32 16.94 -7.14
CA ILE A 109 18.18 16.67 -8.58
C ILE A 109 19.15 15.59 -9.07
N ASN A 110 20.27 15.38 -8.37
CA ASN A 110 21.23 14.30 -8.67
C ASN A 110 20.77 12.95 -8.12
N ASN A 111 19.76 12.92 -7.24
CA ASN A 111 19.05 11.71 -6.81
C ASN A 111 17.58 11.69 -7.29
N PRO A 112 17.31 11.66 -8.61
CA PRO A 112 15.97 11.79 -9.17
C PRO A 112 15.03 10.60 -8.87
N GLU A 113 15.54 9.49 -8.32
CA GLU A 113 14.75 8.31 -7.93
C GLU A 113 14.49 8.24 -6.40
N GLY A 114 15.06 9.16 -5.62
CA GLY A 114 14.96 9.18 -4.16
C GLY A 114 15.56 7.91 -3.53
N ASP A 115 14.84 7.29 -2.59
CA ASP A 115 15.23 6.01 -1.98
C ASP A 115 14.90 4.80 -2.89
N GLY A 116 14.18 5.00 -4.00
CA GLY A 116 13.82 3.96 -4.97
C GLY A 116 12.88 2.87 -4.44
N THR A 117 12.30 3.07 -3.25
CA THR A 117 11.58 2.05 -2.45
C THR A 117 10.43 1.37 -3.19
N TRP A 118 9.70 2.10 -4.04
CA TRP A 118 8.61 1.58 -4.86
C TRP A 118 9.04 0.47 -5.84
N ALA A 119 10.30 0.47 -6.29
CA ALA A 119 10.82 -0.42 -7.32
C ALA A 119 12.07 -1.22 -6.87
N ASN A 120 12.29 -1.35 -5.56
CA ASN A 120 13.37 -2.15 -4.96
C ASN A 120 12.82 -3.29 -4.07
N ARG A 121 13.70 -4.18 -3.61
CA ARG A 121 13.36 -5.32 -2.73
C ARG A 121 13.64 -5.06 -1.24
N ALA A 122 14.00 -3.83 -0.84
CA ALA A 122 14.17 -3.48 0.57
C ALA A 122 12.83 -3.60 1.31
N THR A 123 12.88 -3.96 2.59
CA THR A 123 11.75 -4.18 3.49
C THR A 123 12.04 -3.55 4.85
N PHE A 124 11.03 -3.05 5.53
CA PHE A 124 11.15 -2.32 6.80
C PHE A 124 9.84 -2.35 7.60
N GLY A 125 9.92 -2.01 8.88
CA GLY A 125 8.79 -2.00 9.81
C GLY A 125 8.29 -3.40 10.19
N THR A 126 7.25 -3.42 11.03
CA THR A 126 6.46 -4.61 11.39
C THR A 126 4.98 -4.34 11.07
N PRO A 127 4.14 -5.37 10.88
CA PRO A 127 2.72 -5.11 10.60
C PRO A 127 2.05 -4.36 11.77
N GLU A 128 2.41 -4.65 13.02
CA GLU A 128 1.83 -3.97 14.19
C GLU A 128 2.22 -2.49 14.27
N ALA A 129 3.43 -2.13 13.81
CA ALA A 129 3.90 -0.74 13.75
C ALA A 129 3.48 0.00 12.47
N ALA A 130 2.69 -0.60 11.57
CA ALA A 130 2.39 -0.05 10.24
C ALA A 130 1.58 1.26 10.28
N THR A 131 1.05 1.67 11.43
CA THR A 131 0.41 2.99 11.66
C THR A 131 1.29 3.98 12.42
N SER A 132 2.50 3.59 12.85
CA SER A 132 3.44 4.40 13.64
C SER A 132 4.76 4.67 12.92
N ASP A 133 5.08 3.90 11.89
CA ASP A 133 6.18 4.11 10.96
C ASP A 133 5.84 3.43 9.62
N ASP A 134 6.67 3.65 8.60
CA ASP A 134 6.52 2.95 7.32
C ASP A 134 6.64 1.43 7.48
N TYR A 135 5.83 0.70 6.70
CA TYR A 135 5.89 -0.75 6.61
C TYR A 135 6.07 -1.20 5.16
N LYS A 136 6.91 -2.20 4.92
CA LYS A 136 7.00 -2.89 3.63
C LYS A 136 7.56 -4.29 3.83
N ASN A 137 6.81 -5.31 3.43
CA ASN A 137 7.21 -6.72 3.58
C ASN A 137 7.52 -7.40 2.24
N PRO A 138 8.07 -8.64 2.22
CA PRO A 138 8.41 -9.34 0.99
C PRO A 138 7.22 -9.56 0.04
N GLY A 139 6.01 -9.68 0.56
CA GLY A 139 4.79 -9.82 -0.23
C GLY A 139 4.56 -8.69 -1.22
N TYR A 140 5.09 -7.49 -0.95
CA TYR A 140 5.03 -6.34 -1.86
C TYR A 140 5.58 -6.62 -3.27
N TYR A 141 6.63 -7.45 -3.37
CA TYR A 141 7.28 -7.79 -4.63
C TYR A 141 7.12 -9.26 -5.04
N ASP A 142 6.76 -10.13 -4.11
CA ASP A 142 6.64 -11.58 -4.34
C ASP A 142 5.22 -12.01 -4.74
N ILE A 143 4.18 -11.50 -4.04
CA ILE A 143 2.80 -11.92 -4.26
C ILE A 143 2.37 -11.66 -5.70
N LYS A 144 1.63 -12.61 -6.27
CA LYS A 144 0.80 -12.40 -7.46
C LYS A 144 -0.62 -12.08 -7.01
N ALA A 145 -1.06 -10.88 -7.37
CA ALA A 145 -2.33 -10.28 -7.02
C ALA A 145 -3.02 -9.66 -8.25
N GLN A 146 -4.33 -9.46 -8.12
CA GLN A 146 -5.18 -8.86 -9.15
C GLN A 146 -5.52 -7.40 -8.85
N ASP A 147 -5.79 -7.09 -7.58
CA ASP A 147 -6.32 -5.81 -7.15
C ASP A 147 -5.63 -5.29 -5.88
N VAL A 148 -5.85 -4.02 -5.58
CA VAL A 148 -5.34 -3.33 -4.39
C VAL A 148 -6.50 -2.89 -3.48
N SER A 149 -6.28 -2.90 -2.17
CA SER A 149 -7.13 -2.21 -1.21
C SER A 149 -6.30 -1.23 -0.40
N VAL A 150 -6.90 -0.09 -0.05
CA VAL A 150 -6.26 0.96 0.74
C VAL A 150 -7.18 1.38 1.87
N TRP A 151 -6.62 1.40 3.08
CA TRP A 151 -7.26 1.93 4.26
C TRP A 151 -6.51 3.19 4.71
N HIS A 152 -7.24 4.28 4.95
CA HIS A 152 -6.72 5.47 5.60
C HIS A 152 -6.96 5.33 7.10
N VAL A 153 -5.90 5.05 7.86
CA VAL A 153 -5.96 4.75 9.29
C VAL A 153 -5.25 5.85 10.08
N PRO A 154 -5.82 6.37 11.18
CA PRO A 154 -5.11 7.32 12.06
C PRO A 154 -3.75 6.80 12.52
N ASN A 155 -2.77 7.72 12.59
CA ASN A 155 -1.45 7.39 13.12
C ASN A 155 -1.56 6.79 14.53
N ASN A 156 -0.71 5.80 14.84
CA ASN A 156 -0.65 5.07 16.11
C ASN A 156 -1.92 4.25 16.50
N ALA A 157 -2.88 4.04 15.58
CA ALA A 157 -4.00 3.13 15.86
C ALA A 157 -3.52 1.67 15.95
N GLU A 158 -3.98 0.93 16.96
CA GLU A 158 -3.68 -0.50 17.16
C GLU A 158 -4.27 -1.37 16.04
N THR A 159 -3.58 -2.46 15.67
CA THR A 159 -3.94 -3.35 14.54
C THR A 159 -5.35 -3.92 14.61
N GLN A 160 -5.82 -4.25 15.81
CA GLN A 160 -7.17 -4.77 16.05
C GLN A 160 -8.25 -3.69 15.80
N GLN A 161 -7.88 -2.41 15.88
CA GLN A 161 -8.80 -1.28 15.73
C GLN A 161 -8.80 -0.68 14.32
N TRP A 162 -7.81 -0.96 13.47
CA TRP A 162 -7.64 -0.33 12.15
C TRP A 162 -8.93 -0.31 11.31
N ARG A 163 -9.67 -1.43 11.26
CA ARG A 163 -10.91 -1.55 10.47
C ARG A 163 -12.00 -0.57 10.94
N TYR A 164 -12.07 -0.33 12.25
CA TYR A 164 -13.05 0.54 12.90
C TYR A 164 -12.61 2.01 12.90
N ASN A 165 -11.33 2.28 13.18
CA ASN A 165 -10.76 3.62 13.23
C ASN A 165 -10.46 4.23 11.85
N SER A 166 -10.53 3.43 10.77
CA SER A 166 -10.34 3.91 9.39
C SER A 166 -11.29 5.06 9.06
N ILE A 167 -10.78 6.11 8.41
CA ILE A 167 -11.60 7.23 7.91
C ILE A 167 -12.07 7.02 6.46
N LEU A 168 -11.40 6.11 5.74
CA LEU A 168 -11.71 5.75 4.36
C LEU A 168 -11.17 4.33 4.10
N ARG A 169 -11.95 3.46 3.47
CA ARG A 169 -11.51 2.14 3.01
C ARG A 169 -12.09 1.90 1.62
N TYR A 170 -11.26 1.45 0.69
CA TYR A 170 -11.69 1.16 -0.68
C TYR A 170 -10.79 0.10 -1.31
N HIS A 171 -11.25 -0.48 -2.42
CA HIS A 171 -10.48 -1.45 -3.21
C HIS A 171 -10.79 -1.33 -4.71
N THR A 172 -9.91 -1.89 -5.55
CA THR A 172 -10.18 -2.10 -6.98
C THR A 172 -10.83 -3.47 -7.19
N GLU A 173 -11.64 -3.63 -8.23
CA GLU A 173 -12.28 -4.92 -8.63
C GLU A 173 -12.06 -5.23 -10.11
N ASN A 174 -11.08 -4.57 -10.76
CA ASN A 174 -10.90 -4.64 -12.21
C ASN A 174 -9.62 -5.39 -12.62
N HIS A 175 -8.99 -6.09 -11.68
CA HIS A 175 -7.86 -7.00 -11.91
C HIS A 175 -6.67 -6.30 -12.59
N PHE A 176 -6.51 -4.99 -12.36
CA PHE A 176 -5.56 -4.17 -13.14
C PHE A 176 -4.10 -4.60 -12.94
N LEU A 177 -3.76 -5.29 -11.85
CA LEU A 177 -2.41 -5.79 -11.62
C LEU A 177 -2.02 -6.92 -12.60
N ASP A 178 -2.96 -7.68 -13.16
CA ASP A 178 -2.67 -8.73 -14.15
C ASP A 178 -1.88 -8.17 -15.33
N ASN A 179 -2.29 -7.00 -15.85
CA ASN A 179 -1.62 -6.28 -16.93
C ASN A 179 -0.41 -5.42 -16.49
N ASN A 180 -0.07 -5.45 -15.20
CA ASN A 180 1.02 -4.69 -14.58
C ASN A 180 1.99 -5.59 -13.77
N GLY A 181 1.99 -6.90 -14.03
CA GLY A 181 2.97 -7.87 -13.49
C GLY A 181 2.57 -8.55 -12.19
N GLY A 182 1.37 -8.26 -11.67
CA GLY A 182 0.76 -8.91 -10.51
C GLY A 182 1.04 -8.26 -9.15
N ASN A 183 1.81 -7.16 -9.08
CA ASN A 183 2.03 -6.42 -7.83
C ASN A 183 2.57 -5.00 -8.08
N LEU A 184 2.60 -4.18 -7.01
CA LEU A 184 3.06 -2.79 -7.07
C LEU A 184 4.54 -2.67 -7.43
N TYR A 185 5.41 -3.56 -6.97
CA TYR A 185 6.82 -3.59 -7.41
C TYR A 185 6.94 -3.70 -8.93
N SER A 186 6.18 -4.60 -9.56
CA SER A 186 6.19 -4.80 -11.01
C SER A 186 5.56 -3.60 -11.74
N LEU A 187 4.51 -3.01 -11.16
CA LEU A 187 3.89 -1.78 -11.66
C LEU A 187 4.90 -0.62 -11.67
N PHE A 188 5.64 -0.39 -10.58
CA PHE A 188 6.62 0.70 -10.50
C PHE A 188 7.94 0.41 -11.23
N LYS A 189 8.24 -0.86 -11.57
CA LYS A 189 9.25 -1.19 -12.59
C LYS A 189 8.79 -0.78 -14.00
N LYS A 190 7.50 -0.95 -14.33
CA LYS A 190 6.90 -0.54 -15.60
C LYS A 190 6.65 0.97 -15.70
N TYR A 191 6.36 1.61 -14.57
CA TYR A 191 6.16 3.04 -14.41
C TYR A 191 7.11 3.59 -13.33
N PRO A 192 8.38 3.86 -13.65
CA PRO A 192 9.34 4.36 -12.66
C PRO A 192 8.88 5.70 -12.06
N VAL A 193 9.03 5.82 -10.74
CA VAL A 193 8.80 7.05 -10.00
C VAL A 193 10.13 7.81 -9.94
N LYS A 194 10.33 8.67 -10.93
CA LYS A 194 11.60 9.35 -11.19
C LYS A 194 11.35 10.76 -11.71
N TYR A 195 12.01 11.75 -11.10
CA TYR A 195 11.97 13.14 -11.55
C TYR A 195 12.41 13.26 -13.02
N GLY A 196 11.71 14.10 -13.78
CA GLY A 196 12.05 14.45 -15.17
C GLY A 196 11.76 13.35 -16.21
N LEU A 197 11.28 12.17 -15.81
CA LEU A 197 11.00 11.05 -16.72
C LEU A 197 9.74 11.24 -17.60
N GLY A 198 8.95 12.27 -17.34
CA GLY A 198 7.71 12.55 -18.09
C GLY A 198 7.11 13.91 -17.74
N VAL A 199 5.94 14.19 -18.31
CA VAL A 199 5.17 15.41 -18.06
C VAL A 199 3.75 15.09 -17.59
N CYS A 200 3.16 16.05 -16.87
CA CYS A 200 1.78 15.98 -16.37
C CYS A 200 0.77 15.53 -17.43
N ARG A 201 -0.21 14.72 -17.01
CA ARG A 201 -1.25 14.05 -17.81
C ARG A 201 -0.71 13.06 -18.85
N THR A 202 0.17 13.47 -19.75
CA THR A 202 0.65 12.66 -20.90
C THR A 202 1.39 11.40 -20.48
N ASN A 203 2.17 11.44 -19.40
CA ASN A 203 2.95 10.30 -18.93
C ASN A 203 2.46 9.72 -17.60
N ASN A 204 1.27 10.09 -17.15
CA ASN A 204 0.66 9.50 -15.95
C ASN A 204 0.45 7.98 -16.16
N GLY A 205 0.63 7.19 -15.11
CA GLY A 205 0.38 5.76 -15.10
C GLY A 205 -1.11 5.41 -14.95
N PRO A 206 -1.43 4.14 -14.68
CA PRO A 206 -2.82 3.67 -14.62
C PRO A 206 -3.59 4.35 -13.49
N SER A 207 -4.90 4.52 -13.69
CA SER A 207 -5.84 5.03 -12.68
C SER A 207 -7.09 4.16 -12.64
N PRO A 208 -7.03 2.92 -12.09
CA PRO A 208 -8.20 2.07 -11.91
C PRO A 208 -9.28 2.74 -11.03
N PRO A 209 -10.57 2.50 -11.29
CA PRO A 209 -11.67 2.91 -10.43
C PRO A 209 -11.68 2.11 -9.12
N VAL A 210 -12.25 2.66 -8.05
CA VAL A 210 -12.37 1.98 -6.75
C VAL A 210 -13.81 1.90 -6.25
N VAL A 211 -14.10 0.82 -5.53
CA VAL A 211 -15.32 0.61 -4.73
C VAL A 211 -14.99 0.95 -3.28
N TYR A 212 -15.89 1.68 -2.60
CA TYR A 212 -15.68 2.11 -1.21
C TYR A 212 -16.33 1.13 -0.22
N ASP A 213 -15.52 0.60 0.68
CA ASP A 213 -15.94 -0.20 1.82
C ASP A 213 -16.26 0.65 3.05
N LEU A 214 -15.74 1.88 3.07
CA LEU A 214 -16.04 2.92 4.05
C LEU A 214 -15.80 4.30 3.44
N GLY A 215 -16.78 5.20 3.60
CA GLY A 215 -16.80 6.50 2.94
C GLY A 215 -17.34 6.42 1.50
N ASN A 216 -17.11 7.47 0.72
CA ASN A 216 -17.55 7.56 -0.68
C ASN A 216 -16.77 8.67 -1.43
N LYS A 217 -17.10 8.88 -2.71
CA LYS A 217 -16.51 9.94 -3.55
C LYS A 217 -16.55 11.34 -2.90
N VAL A 218 -17.63 11.67 -2.19
CA VAL A 218 -17.83 12.97 -1.55
C VAL A 218 -16.96 13.11 -0.30
N THR A 219 -17.02 12.14 0.62
CA THR A 219 -16.21 12.19 1.86
C THR A 219 -14.72 12.22 1.53
N ASN A 220 -14.27 11.37 0.60
CA ASN A 220 -12.89 11.33 0.13
C ASN A 220 -12.44 12.69 -0.47
N LYS A 221 -13.25 13.31 -1.32
CA LYS A 221 -12.98 14.66 -1.84
C LYS A 221 -12.82 15.71 -0.73
N PHE A 222 -13.60 15.60 0.35
CA PHE A 222 -13.52 16.51 1.49
C PHE A 222 -12.34 16.23 2.43
N LEU A 223 -11.73 15.03 2.39
CA LEU A 223 -10.47 14.80 3.10
C LEU A 223 -9.37 15.73 2.57
N TYR A 224 -9.24 15.90 1.25
CA TYR A 224 -8.23 16.79 0.65
C TYR A 224 -8.55 18.28 0.89
N GLY A 225 -7.50 19.11 0.90
CA GLY A 225 -7.61 20.57 1.08
C GLY A 225 -8.50 21.24 0.01
N PRO A 226 -9.02 22.46 0.25
CA PRO A 226 -10.03 23.08 -0.62
C PRO A 226 -9.52 23.36 -2.04
N ASN A 227 -8.30 23.87 -2.18
CA ASN A 227 -7.72 24.31 -3.47
C ASN A 227 -7.65 23.19 -4.52
N PRO A 228 -7.04 22.01 -4.25
CA PRO A 228 -6.94 20.95 -5.26
C PRO A 228 -8.28 20.30 -5.66
N ARG A 229 -9.41 20.59 -4.98
CA ARG A 229 -10.72 19.95 -5.27
C ARG A 229 -11.29 20.23 -6.67
N GLY A 230 -10.71 21.17 -7.43
CA GLY A 230 -10.99 21.37 -8.86
C GLY A 230 -10.08 20.55 -9.80
N GLU A 231 -8.98 20.01 -9.29
CA GLU A 231 -7.90 19.38 -10.05
C GLU A 231 -7.81 17.85 -9.85
N PHE A 232 -8.85 17.22 -9.30
CA PHE A 232 -8.97 15.76 -9.26
C PHE A 232 -10.42 15.26 -9.31
N GLU A 233 -10.56 13.99 -9.70
CA GLU A 233 -11.80 13.22 -9.62
C GLU A 233 -11.69 12.11 -8.56
N PRO A 234 -12.58 12.06 -7.55
CA PRO A 234 -12.57 11.01 -6.53
C PRO A 234 -13.19 9.68 -7.02
N GLY A 235 -12.74 8.57 -6.45
CA GLY A 235 -13.21 7.20 -6.80
C GLY A 235 -12.33 6.46 -7.79
N PHE A 236 -11.03 6.76 -7.75
CA PHE A 236 -9.97 6.04 -8.46
C PHE A 236 -8.79 5.85 -7.50
N ILE A 237 -7.79 5.07 -7.88
CA ILE A 237 -6.44 5.20 -7.31
C ILE A 237 -5.47 5.35 -8.48
N ALA A 238 -4.70 6.44 -8.51
CA ALA A 238 -3.77 6.70 -9.61
C ALA A 238 -2.34 6.37 -9.22
N PHE A 239 -1.59 5.77 -10.15
CA PHE A 239 -0.20 5.39 -9.96
C PHE A 239 0.72 6.16 -10.90
N ARG A 240 1.88 6.60 -10.39
CA ARG A 240 2.94 7.32 -11.13
C ARG A 240 2.38 8.46 -11.97
N VAL A 241 1.96 9.54 -11.33
CA VAL A 241 1.57 10.80 -12.01
C VAL A 241 2.74 11.79 -12.04
N PHE A 242 2.65 12.83 -12.86
CA PHE A 242 3.61 13.94 -12.90
C PHE A 242 2.95 15.29 -12.64
N ASN A 243 3.68 16.20 -12.01
CA ASN A 243 3.25 17.58 -11.76
C ASN A 243 3.76 18.54 -12.86
N ASN A 244 3.55 19.85 -12.66
CA ASN A 244 4.05 20.90 -13.56
C ASN A 244 5.58 20.86 -13.72
N GLU A 245 6.32 20.66 -12.63
CA GLU A 245 7.80 20.67 -12.58
C GLU A 245 8.44 19.33 -12.98
N ARG A 246 7.62 18.33 -13.39
CA ARG A 246 8.03 16.95 -13.73
C ARG A 246 8.53 16.13 -12.54
N ALA A 247 8.19 16.52 -11.32
CA ALA A 247 8.25 15.64 -10.16
C ALA A 247 7.26 14.47 -10.36
N ALA A 248 7.58 13.29 -9.81
CA ALA A 248 6.85 12.05 -10.06
C ALA A 248 6.22 11.56 -8.76
N MET A 249 4.89 11.44 -8.73
CA MET A 249 4.17 11.05 -7.52
C MET A 249 3.74 9.59 -7.63
N ALA A 250 4.07 8.76 -6.63
CA ALA A 250 3.81 7.32 -6.74
C ALA A 250 2.33 6.98 -6.71
N ILE A 251 1.58 7.52 -5.75
CA ILE A 251 0.17 7.16 -5.52
C ILE A 251 -0.68 8.40 -5.21
N CYS A 252 -1.76 8.58 -5.97
CA CYS A 252 -2.88 9.45 -5.61
C CYS A 252 -3.97 8.60 -4.95
N SER A 253 -4.08 8.68 -3.63
CA SER A 253 -4.93 7.76 -2.86
C SER A 253 -6.40 8.16 -2.94
N GLY A 254 -7.23 7.33 -3.57
CA GLY A 254 -8.67 7.55 -3.69
C GLY A 254 -9.08 8.60 -4.75
N VAL A 255 -8.13 9.21 -5.47
CA VAL A 255 -8.40 10.22 -6.50
C VAL A 255 -7.58 9.97 -7.77
N ARG A 256 -8.09 10.43 -8.90
CA ARG A 256 -7.34 10.59 -10.17
C ARG A 256 -7.15 12.07 -10.44
N PRO A 257 -5.90 12.57 -10.57
CA PRO A 257 -5.67 13.95 -10.96
C PRO A 257 -6.24 14.29 -12.33
N THR A 258 -6.88 15.45 -12.40
CA THR A 258 -7.29 16.11 -13.66
C THR A 258 -6.46 17.37 -13.90
N GLY A 259 -5.86 17.97 -12.88
CA GLY A 259 -4.91 19.08 -12.98
C GLY A 259 -3.44 18.62 -12.96
N CYS A 260 -2.55 19.53 -12.58
CA CYS A 260 -1.09 19.30 -12.54
C CYS A 260 -0.45 19.68 -11.20
N ASN A 261 -1.20 20.23 -10.24
CA ASN A 261 -0.73 20.48 -8.88
C ASN A 261 -0.89 19.22 -8.01
N THR A 262 -0.28 18.12 -8.47
CA THR A 262 -0.51 16.75 -7.99
C THR A 262 0.11 16.46 -6.62
N GLU A 263 1.14 17.20 -6.22
CA GLU A 263 1.74 17.15 -4.89
C GLU A 263 0.76 17.43 -3.74
N HIS A 264 -0.36 18.13 -3.99
CA HIS A 264 -1.40 18.36 -2.98
C HIS A 264 -2.38 17.20 -2.78
N VAL A 265 -2.30 16.14 -3.60
CA VAL A 265 -3.26 15.01 -3.60
C VAL A 265 -2.62 13.63 -3.73
N SER A 266 -1.29 13.56 -3.64
CA SER A 266 -0.50 12.35 -3.87
C SER A 266 0.61 12.22 -2.83
N TYR A 267 1.15 11.01 -2.68
CA TYR A 267 2.24 10.71 -1.75
C TYR A 267 3.57 10.48 -2.50
N HIS A 268 4.66 11.17 -2.09
CA HIS A 268 5.98 11.31 -2.79
C HIS A 268 5.83 11.87 -4.22
N THR A 269 6.85 12.31 -4.98
CA THR A 269 8.17 12.88 -4.63
C THR A 269 8.08 14.35 -4.26
N HIS A 270 9.06 14.85 -3.49
CA HIS A 270 9.59 16.18 -3.71
C HIS A 270 11.00 16.10 -4.31
N VAL A 271 11.11 16.30 -5.62
CA VAL A 271 12.36 16.76 -6.26
C VAL A 271 12.02 18.09 -6.92
N LYS A 272 12.25 19.20 -6.21
CA LYS A 272 12.07 20.54 -6.77
C LYS A 272 13.28 20.89 -7.64
N SER A 273 13.06 21.20 -8.91
CA SER A 273 13.99 22.04 -9.65
C SER A 273 13.84 23.50 -9.20
N SER A 274 14.81 23.97 -8.40
CA SER A 274 15.03 25.37 -7.96
C SER A 274 14.20 25.90 -6.77
N ASN A 275 14.75 26.97 -6.16
CA ASN A 275 14.42 27.53 -4.85
C ASN A 275 13.16 28.41 -4.82
N LEU A 276 12.02 27.91 -5.29
CA LEU A 276 10.74 28.65 -5.25
C LEU A 276 9.64 27.87 -4.54
N ASP A 277 8.63 28.60 -4.07
CA ASP A 277 7.52 28.18 -3.21
C ASP A 277 7.91 27.71 -1.81
N THR A 278 8.37 28.68 -1.03
CA THR A 278 7.90 28.88 0.35
C THR A 278 6.56 29.63 0.33
N THR A 279 5.41 28.94 0.22
CA THR A 279 4.09 29.57 0.48
C THR A 279 2.99 28.55 0.81
N THR A 280 2.38 28.75 1.99
CA THR A 280 0.98 28.46 2.40
C THR A 280 0.31 27.16 1.96
#